data_AF-A0AAE3R7S3-F1
#
_entry.id   AF-A0AAE3R7S3-F1
#
_cell.length_a   1.000
_cell.length_b   1.000
_cell.length_c   1.000
_cell.angle_alpha   90.00
_cell.angle_beta   90.00
_cell.angle_gamma   90.00
#
_symmetry.space_group_name_H-M   'P 1'
#
loop_
_entity.id
_entity.type
_entity.pdbx_description
1 polymer ?
#
loop_
_entity_poly.entity_id
_entity_poly.type
_entity_poly.pdbx_seq_one_letter_code
_entity_poly.pdbx_strand_id
1 'polypeptide(L)'
;MKRLSFLFIALVISVITSCKKENSDTGFSQDIKDLVPSENMDAMRQNGMTIYEGMKPPQIEGIYLSSEHILFGSSDKNDEIGKRYADYRYQFFDQDVTDLSVKTSYKGYSTDDGSLVDQASGLGSFISGHGNFFSVFSEEHGETSSGAKYTWLSIYSGEITDNGVKNLVTSFYMKDKEDPYNDLVDVGTVRVFKDKDGVSETKGSLRISAEAKQDLVNKIFSAKRMSDR
;
A
#
# COMPACT_ATOMS: atom_id res chain seq x y z
N MET A 1 -57.68 34.40 -48.73
CA MET A 1 -58.11 33.13 -48.09
C MET A 1 -57.22 32.01 -48.60
N LYS A 2 -56.53 31.29 -47.68
CA LYS A 2 -55.87 29.96 -47.77
C LYS A 2 -55.45 29.49 -49.18
N ARG A 3 -54.20 29.10 -49.44
CA ARG A 3 -53.62 27.82 -48.97
C ARG A 3 -52.09 27.78 -49.09
N LEU A 4 -51.51 27.17 -48.05
CA LEU A 4 -50.14 26.65 -47.86
C LEU A 4 -49.63 25.82 -49.04
N SER A 5 -48.33 25.93 -49.33
CA SER A 5 -47.54 24.80 -49.85
C SER A 5 -46.20 24.77 -49.11
N PHE A 6 -46.03 23.74 -48.28
CA PHE A 6 -44.84 23.42 -47.51
C PHE A 6 -43.80 22.77 -48.44
N LEU A 7 -42.58 23.32 -48.51
CA LEU A 7 -41.43 22.58 -49.03
C LEU A 7 -40.58 22.08 -47.85
N PHE A 8 -40.52 20.76 -47.75
CA PHE A 8 -39.65 19.98 -46.88
C PHE A 8 -38.17 20.23 -47.24
N ILE A 9 -37.41 20.81 -46.32
CA ILE A 9 -35.94 20.74 -46.33
C ILE A 9 -35.55 19.82 -45.17
N ALA A 10 -35.29 18.56 -45.49
CA ALA A 10 -34.70 17.60 -44.56
C ALA A 10 -33.20 17.90 -44.44
N LEU A 11 -32.84 18.75 -43.47
CA LEU A 11 -31.46 18.95 -43.05
C LEU A 11 -31.11 17.81 -42.07
N VAL A 12 -30.51 16.75 -42.60
CA VAL A 12 -29.90 15.68 -41.78
C VAL A 12 -28.64 16.26 -41.13
N ILE A 13 -28.81 16.78 -39.91
CA ILE A 13 -27.68 17.13 -39.04
C ILE A 13 -27.16 15.80 -38.46
N SER A 14 -26.17 15.21 -39.12
CA SER A 14 -25.35 14.16 -38.52
C SER A 14 -24.62 14.76 -37.33
N VAL A 15 -25.14 14.49 -36.13
CA VAL A 15 -24.42 14.74 -34.88
C VAL A 15 -23.32 13.69 -34.80
N ILE A 16 -22.15 14.01 -35.33
CA ILE A 16 -20.90 13.33 -34.97
C ILE A 16 -20.62 13.66 -33.50
N THR A 17 -21.17 12.87 -32.59
CA THR A 17 -20.64 12.77 -31.22
C THR A 17 -19.27 12.12 -31.32
N SER A 18 -18.26 12.94 -31.61
CA SER A 18 -16.88 12.63 -31.28
C SER A 18 -16.83 12.56 -29.76
N CYS A 19 -17.01 11.36 -29.20
CA CYS A 19 -16.57 11.07 -27.86
C CYS A 19 -15.07 11.33 -27.84
N LYS A 20 -14.68 12.55 -27.45
CA LYS A 20 -13.33 12.77 -26.92
C LYS A 20 -13.19 11.76 -25.80
N LYS A 21 -12.27 10.80 -25.96
CA LYS A 21 -11.69 10.10 -24.81
C LYS A 21 -11.17 11.21 -23.91
N GLU A 22 -11.89 11.50 -22.83
CA GLU A 22 -11.33 12.28 -21.76
C GLU A 22 -10.17 11.45 -21.21
N ASN A 23 -8.96 11.95 -21.39
CA ASN A 23 -7.83 11.54 -20.56
C ASN A 23 -8.17 12.02 -19.15
N SER A 24 -9.00 11.28 -18.43
CA SER A 24 -9.27 11.57 -17.04
C SER A 24 -7.99 11.24 -16.27
N ASP A 25 -7.26 12.27 -15.85
CA ASP A 25 -6.13 12.16 -14.92
C ASP A 25 -6.57 11.59 -13.54
N THR A 26 -7.88 11.35 -13.36
CA THR A 26 -8.55 10.87 -12.16
C THR A 26 -8.83 9.38 -12.22
N GLY A 27 -8.73 8.69 -11.08
CA GLY A 27 -9.06 7.27 -10.93
C GLY A 27 -7.84 6.36 -10.96
N PHE A 28 -8.10 5.05 -10.98
CA PHE A 28 -7.09 4.00 -11.08
C PHE A 28 -6.91 3.48 -12.50
N SER A 29 -5.71 2.97 -12.79
CA SER A 29 -5.42 2.20 -14.00
C SER A 29 -6.28 0.94 -14.05
N GLN A 30 -6.38 0.33 -15.24
CA GLN A 30 -7.12 -0.92 -15.38
C GLN A 30 -6.47 -2.05 -14.58
N ASP A 31 -5.13 -2.11 -14.56
CA ASP A 31 -4.40 -3.13 -13.81
C ASP A 31 -4.69 -3.08 -12.30
N ILE A 32 -4.79 -1.89 -11.72
CA ILE A 32 -5.17 -1.72 -10.31
C ILE A 32 -6.62 -2.18 -10.08
N LYS A 33 -7.54 -1.84 -10.99
CA LYS A 33 -8.96 -2.25 -10.88
C LYS A 33 -9.15 -3.76 -11.00
N ASP A 34 -8.34 -4.39 -11.86
CA ASP A 34 -8.36 -5.84 -12.05
C ASP A 34 -7.71 -6.56 -10.86
N LEU A 35 -6.66 -5.98 -10.27
CA LEU A 35 -6.00 -6.52 -9.09
C LEU A 35 -6.88 -6.42 -7.83
N VAL A 36 -7.56 -5.28 -7.67
CA VAL A 36 -8.29 -4.91 -6.45
C VAL A 36 -9.69 -4.40 -6.80
N PRO A 37 -10.72 -5.26 -6.66
CA PRO A 37 -12.11 -4.85 -6.78
C PRO A 37 -12.45 -3.69 -5.82
N SER A 38 -13.38 -2.83 -6.23
CA SER A 38 -13.72 -1.61 -5.49
C SER A 38 -14.25 -1.90 -4.07
N GLU A 39 -14.99 -2.99 -3.90
CA GLU A 39 -15.47 -3.43 -2.59
C GLU A 39 -14.33 -3.70 -1.60
N ASN A 40 -13.21 -4.28 -2.06
CA ASN A 40 -12.05 -4.54 -1.22
C ASN A 40 -11.33 -3.23 -0.87
N MET A 41 -11.26 -2.28 -1.81
CA MET A 41 -10.71 -0.94 -1.54
C MET A 41 -11.52 -0.20 -0.48
N ASP A 42 -12.85 -0.29 -0.54
CA ASP A 42 -13.72 0.37 0.42
C ASP A 42 -13.58 -0.25 1.81
N ALA A 43 -13.45 -1.57 1.92
CA ALA A 43 -13.13 -2.24 3.18
C ALA A 43 -11.80 -1.76 3.78
N MET A 44 -10.77 -1.58 2.95
CA MET A 44 -9.49 -1.02 3.41
C MET A 44 -9.62 0.43 3.88
N ARG A 45 -10.34 1.28 3.14
CA ARG A 45 -10.61 2.67 3.52
C ARG A 45 -11.39 2.78 4.84
N GLN A 46 -12.39 1.92 5.05
CA GLN A 46 -13.17 1.88 6.29
C GLN A 46 -12.31 1.55 7.52
N ASN A 47 -11.22 0.79 7.34
CA ASN A 47 -10.25 0.48 8.40
C ASN A 47 -9.12 1.50 8.52
N GLY A 48 -9.25 2.65 7.84
CA GLY A 48 -8.32 3.78 7.99
C GLY A 48 -7.17 3.80 6.99
N MET A 49 -7.23 2.99 5.93
CA MET A 49 -6.27 3.08 4.83
C MET A 49 -6.54 4.31 3.97
N THR A 50 -5.51 5.12 3.77
CA THR A 50 -5.55 6.20 2.77
C THR A 50 -5.15 5.62 1.42
N ILE A 51 -5.93 5.90 0.37
CA ILE A 51 -5.64 5.45 -1.00
C ILE A 51 -5.84 6.64 -1.94
N TYR A 52 -4.76 7.08 -2.57
CA TYR A 52 -4.71 8.20 -3.50
C TYR A 52 -4.86 7.73 -4.94
N GLU A 53 -5.94 8.16 -5.57
CA GLU A 53 -6.17 7.94 -7.00
C GLU A 53 -5.34 8.91 -7.85
N GLY A 54 -5.19 8.57 -9.13
CA GLY A 54 -4.57 9.42 -10.14
C GLY A 54 -3.60 8.67 -11.04
N MET A 55 -3.49 9.13 -12.28
CA MET A 55 -2.67 8.51 -13.33
C MET A 55 -1.29 9.16 -13.47
N LYS A 56 -0.90 10.03 -12.53
CA LYS A 56 0.36 10.81 -12.54
C LYS A 56 1.02 10.78 -11.15
N PRO A 57 1.41 9.59 -10.67
CA PRO A 57 2.07 9.48 -9.37
C PRO A 57 3.43 10.19 -9.38
N PRO A 58 3.92 10.62 -8.20
CA PRO A 58 5.29 11.12 -8.07
C PRO A 58 6.32 10.00 -8.30
N GLN A 59 7.59 10.39 -8.43
CA GLN A 59 8.70 9.44 -8.29
C GLN A 59 8.87 9.08 -6.81
N ILE A 60 8.88 7.78 -6.51
CA ILE A 60 8.95 7.28 -5.12
C ILE A 60 10.09 6.30 -4.89
N GLU A 61 11.02 6.17 -5.85
CA GLU A 61 12.14 5.25 -5.69
C GLU A 61 13.00 5.60 -4.48
N GLY A 62 13.26 4.60 -3.65
CA GLY A 62 13.94 4.81 -2.38
C GLY A 62 13.67 3.68 -1.39
N ILE A 63 14.24 3.81 -0.20
CA ILE A 63 14.00 2.90 0.93
C ILE A 63 13.52 3.73 2.10
N TYR A 64 12.40 3.36 2.71
CA TYR A 64 11.74 4.13 3.77
C TYR A 64 11.55 3.26 5.01
N LEU A 65 11.92 3.79 6.17
CA LEU A 65 11.77 3.10 7.46
C LEU A 65 10.40 3.45 8.06
N SER A 66 9.62 2.44 8.45
CA SER A 66 8.46 2.60 9.33
C SER A 66 8.80 2.11 10.74
N SER A 67 8.91 3.04 11.71
CA SER A 67 9.31 2.75 13.10
C SER A 67 8.91 3.92 14.02
N GLU A 68 7.99 3.78 14.98
CA GLU A 68 7.30 2.57 15.44
C GLU A 68 6.17 2.16 14.48
N HIS A 69 6.18 0.91 13.98
CA HIS A 69 5.13 0.39 13.11
C HIS A 69 3.93 -0.10 13.92
N ILE A 70 2.82 0.65 13.90
CA ILE A 70 1.68 0.43 14.80
C ILE A 70 0.46 -0.05 14.02
N LEU A 71 -0.23 -1.07 14.54
CA LEU A 71 -1.55 -1.46 14.03
C LEU A 71 -2.58 -0.37 14.37
N PHE A 72 -3.00 0.37 13.35
CA PHE A 72 -3.91 1.50 13.46
C PHE A 72 -5.39 1.11 13.33
N GLY A 73 -5.68 0.15 12.45
CA GLY A 73 -7.04 -0.33 12.21
C GLY A 73 -7.05 -1.80 11.81
N SER A 74 -8.11 -2.52 12.17
CA SER A 74 -8.29 -3.91 11.78
C SER A 74 -9.77 -4.28 11.71
N SER A 75 -10.12 -5.16 10.78
CA SER A 75 -11.44 -5.78 10.73
C SER A 75 -11.54 -7.02 11.64
N ASP A 76 -10.42 -7.57 12.08
CA ASP A 76 -10.39 -8.68 13.05
C ASP A 76 -10.51 -8.13 14.48
N LYS A 77 -11.54 -8.59 15.19
CA LYS A 77 -11.82 -8.16 16.57
C LYS A 77 -10.84 -8.70 17.60
N ASN A 78 -10.06 -9.72 17.23
CA ASN A 78 -9.03 -10.29 18.10
C ASN A 78 -7.72 -9.48 18.05
N ASP A 79 -7.59 -8.56 17.10
CA ASP A 79 -6.43 -7.71 17.00
C ASP A 79 -6.43 -6.60 18.06
N GLU A 80 -5.24 -6.31 18.57
CA GLU A 80 -5.01 -5.24 19.54
C GLU A 80 -4.62 -3.94 18.82
N ILE A 81 -5.58 -3.04 18.64
CA ILE A 81 -5.32 -1.72 18.05
C ILE A 81 -4.36 -0.92 18.94
N GLY A 82 -3.37 -0.27 18.31
CA GLY A 82 -2.29 0.44 18.99
C GLY A 82 -1.07 -0.42 19.30
N LYS A 83 -1.14 -1.74 19.06
CA LYS A 83 0.01 -2.65 19.23
C LYS A 83 1.13 -2.31 18.25
N ARG A 84 2.36 -2.29 18.78
CA ARG A 84 3.59 -2.18 17.99
C ARG A 84 3.99 -3.52 17.39
N TYR A 85 4.42 -3.48 16.14
CA TYR A 85 4.96 -4.60 15.39
C TYR A 85 6.43 -4.36 15.03
N ALA A 86 7.02 -5.33 14.32
CA ALA A 86 8.34 -5.21 13.74
C ALA A 86 8.50 -3.91 12.94
N ASP A 87 9.68 -3.33 12.99
CA ASP A 87 9.99 -2.14 12.19
C ASP A 87 10.28 -2.60 10.75
N TYR A 88 9.71 -1.91 9.76
CA TYR A 88 9.85 -2.30 8.35
C TYR A 88 10.69 -1.31 7.57
N ARG A 89 11.52 -1.83 6.67
CA ARG A 89 12.08 -1.05 5.57
C ARG A 89 11.42 -1.47 4.28
N TYR A 90 10.74 -0.53 3.63
CA TYR A 90 10.11 -0.73 2.33
C TYR A 90 10.97 -0.09 1.25
N GLN A 91 11.21 -0.80 0.16
CA GLN A 91 11.95 -0.31 -1.00
C GLN A 91 11.01 -0.28 -2.21
N PHE A 92 10.97 0.86 -2.88
CA PHE A 92 10.37 1.02 -4.19
C PHE A 92 11.47 1.30 -5.22
N PHE A 93 11.43 0.62 -6.36
CA PHE A 93 12.46 0.69 -7.38
C PHE A 93 11.93 0.19 -8.73
N ASP A 94 12.68 0.47 -9.81
CA ASP A 94 12.28 0.17 -11.19
C ASP A 94 10.89 0.74 -11.50
N GLN A 95 10.64 2.00 -11.12
CA GLN A 95 9.37 2.67 -11.38
C GLN A 95 9.25 3.06 -12.87
N ASP A 96 8.15 2.66 -13.50
CA ASP A 96 7.78 3.08 -14.85
C ASP A 96 6.49 3.92 -14.81
N VAL A 97 6.62 5.20 -15.20
CA VAL A 97 5.51 6.17 -15.21
C VAL A 97 4.55 6.01 -16.39
N THR A 98 4.97 5.30 -17.44
CA THR A 98 4.12 5.02 -18.61
C THR A 98 3.21 3.84 -18.30
N ASP A 99 3.78 2.78 -17.73
CA ASP A 99 3.06 1.56 -17.39
C ASP A 99 2.42 1.62 -16.00
N LEU A 100 2.65 2.71 -15.26
CA LEU A 100 2.19 2.89 -13.87
C LEU A 100 2.56 1.68 -12.99
N SER A 101 3.80 1.23 -13.14
CA SER A 101 4.35 0.06 -12.44
C SER A 101 5.54 0.45 -11.57
N VAL A 102 5.79 -0.36 -10.55
CA VAL A 102 6.93 -0.24 -9.65
C VAL A 102 7.21 -1.61 -9.04
N LYS A 103 8.45 -1.87 -8.62
CA LYS A 103 8.77 -3.06 -7.81
C LYS A 103 8.84 -2.70 -6.35
N THR A 104 8.35 -3.62 -5.52
CA THR A 104 8.39 -3.51 -4.07
C THR A 104 9.26 -4.60 -3.47
N SER A 105 10.14 -4.23 -2.54
CA SER A 105 10.83 -5.17 -1.66
C SER A 105 10.72 -4.68 -0.23
N TYR A 106 10.78 -5.58 0.75
CA TYR A 106 10.77 -5.16 2.14
C TYR A 106 11.53 -6.11 3.06
N LYS A 107 11.87 -5.60 4.24
CA LYS A 107 12.37 -6.40 5.37
C LYS A 107 11.79 -5.89 6.68
N GLY A 108 11.21 -6.80 7.46
CA GLY A 108 10.72 -6.57 8.82
C GLY A 108 11.74 -7.01 9.86
N TYR A 109 11.98 -6.17 10.86
CA TYR A 109 12.95 -6.40 11.93
C TYR A 109 12.29 -6.41 13.30
N SER A 110 12.54 -7.47 14.07
CA SER A 110 12.07 -7.59 15.45
C SER A 110 12.55 -6.40 16.29
N THR A 111 11.65 -5.84 17.07
CA THR A 111 11.95 -4.78 18.02
C THR A 111 12.66 -5.28 19.28
N ASP A 112 12.72 -6.60 19.48
CA ASP A 112 13.30 -7.23 20.67
C ASP A 112 14.81 -7.48 20.53
N ASP A 113 15.28 -7.75 19.32
CA ASP A 113 16.68 -8.14 19.08
C ASP A 113 17.23 -7.72 17.71
N GLY A 114 16.42 -7.09 16.86
CA GLY A 114 16.82 -6.72 15.49
C GLY A 114 17.03 -7.94 14.58
N SER A 115 16.48 -9.11 14.92
CA SER A 115 16.42 -10.24 14.01
C SER A 115 15.49 -9.92 12.81
N LEU A 116 15.81 -10.50 11.65
CA LEU A 116 14.95 -10.40 10.48
C LEU A 116 13.77 -11.36 10.70
N VAL A 117 12.54 -10.85 10.68
CA VAL A 117 11.33 -11.65 10.93
C VAL A 117 10.42 -11.77 9.72
N ASP A 118 10.61 -10.90 8.72
CA ASP A 118 9.82 -10.91 7.49
C ASP A 118 10.61 -10.31 6.32
N GLN A 119 10.35 -10.76 5.10
CA GLN A 119 10.92 -10.19 3.87
C GLN A 119 10.20 -10.62 2.60
N ALA A 120 10.18 -9.72 1.62
CA ALA A 120 9.88 -10.01 0.23
C ALA A 120 10.83 -9.23 -0.70
N SER A 121 10.98 -9.69 -1.95
CA SER A 121 11.91 -9.07 -2.90
C SER A 121 11.33 -9.04 -4.31
N GLY A 122 11.33 -7.85 -4.91
CA GLY A 122 11.01 -7.66 -6.33
C GLY A 122 9.57 -7.97 -6.71
N LEU A 123 8.62 -7.73 -5.81
CA LEU A 123 7.19 -7.89 -6.07
C LEU A 123 6.76 -6.90 -7.14
N GLY A 124 6.26 -7.39 -8.28
CA GLY A 124 5.62 -6.56 -9.29
C GLY A 124 4.42 -5.84 -8.68
N SER A 125 4.37 -4.52 -8.80
CA SER A 125 3.35 -3.69 -8.17
C SER A 125 2.87 -2.61 -9.13
N PHE A 126 1.68 -2.09 -8.88
CA PHE A 126 1.11 -0.96 -9.61
C PHE A 126 1.07 0.28 -8.75
N ILE A 127 1.23 1.45 -9.36
CA ILE A 127 1.26 2.73 -8.65
C ILE A 127 0.19 3.68 -9.18
N SER A 128 -0.42 4.42 -8.27
CA SER A 128 -1.33 5.53 -8.56
C SER A 128 -1.03 6.72 -7.67
N GLY A 129 -1.52 7.89 -8.06
CA GLY A 129 -1.33 9.09 -7.27
C GLY A 129 -1.36 10.38 -8.10
N HIS A 130 -1.13 11.48 -7.40
CA HIS A 130 -1.11 12.82 -7.97
C HIS A 130 -0.29 13.76 -7.09
N GLY A 131 0.39 14.73 -7.72
CA GLY A 131 1.27 15.63 -6.99
C GLY A 131 2.35 14.84 -6.23
N ASN A 132 2.41 15.01 -4.91
CA ASN A 132 3.33 14.26 -4.05
C ASN A 132 2.67 13.04 -3.39
N PHE A 133 1.40 12.77 -3.67
CA PHE A 133 0.68 11.66 -3.06
C PHE A 133 0.77 10.42 -3.93
N PHE A 134 0.97 9.26 -3.30
CA PHE A 134 1.05 7.99 -3.99
C PHE A 134 0.34 6.87 -3.24
N SER A 135 -0.07 5.85 -3.97
CA SER A 135 -0.47 4.54 -3.46
C SER A 135 0.09 3.45 -4.37
N VAL A 136 0.80 2.49 -3.79
CA VAL A 136 1.34 1.29 -4.45
C VAL A 136 0.52 0.08 -4.03
N PHE A 137 0.14 -0.76 -5.00
CA PHE A 137 -0.63 -1.98 -4.82
C PHE A 137 0.25 -3.17 -5.21
N SER A 138 0.50 -4.06 -4.27
CA SER A 138 1.40 -5.20 -4.43
C SER A 138 0.68 -6.47 -4.00
N GLU A 139 0.57 -7.44 -4.89
CA GLU A 139 0.08 -8.77 -4.54
C GLU A 139 1.26 -9.69 -4.27
N GLU A 140 1.14 -10.42 -3.16
CA GLU A 140 2.17 -11.32 -2.67
C GLU A 140 1.59 -12.70 -2.44
N HIS A 141 2.36 -13.71 -2.82
CA HIS A 141 2.07 -15.10 -2.49
C HIS A 141 3.14 -15.63 -1.55
N GLY A 142 2.71 -16.33 -0.51
CA GLY A 142 3.62 -16.91 0.46
C GLY A 142 3.13 -18.24 1.01
N GLU A 143 4.02 -18.88 1.77
CA GLU A 143 3.77 -20.12 2.46
C GLU A 143 4.35 -20.00 3.87
N THR A 144 3.57 -20.37 4.89
CA THR A 144 4.02 -20.41 6.28
C THR A 144 4.92 -21.62 6.52
N SER A 145 5.61 -21.65 7.66
CA SER A 145 6.38 -22.83 8.08
C SER A 145 5.53 -24.08 8.32
N SER A 146 4.23 -23.92 8.59
CA SER A 146 3.26 -25.01 8.70
C SER A 146 2.77 -25.53 7.35
N GLY A 147 3.10 -24.85 6.24
CA GLY A 147 2.68 -25.19 4.89
C GLY A 147 1.35 -24.56 4.46
N ALA A 148 0.81 -23.62 5.25
CA ALA A 148 -0.35 -22.83 4.85
C ALA A 148 0.06 -21.82 3.78
N LYS A 149 -0.66 -21.76 2.66
CA LYS A 149 -0.39 -20.82 1.57
C LYS A 149 -1.35 -19.64 1.65
N TYR A 150 -0.89 -18.48 1.21
CA TYR A 150 -1.71 -17.29 1.20
C TYR A 150 -1.43 -16.41 -0.01
N THR A 151 -2.43 -15.60 -0.34
CA THR A 151 -2.30 -14.44 -1.22
C THR A 151 -2.70 -13.21 -0.44
N TRP A 152 -1.78 -12.26 -0.29
CA TRP A 152 -2.02 -10.97 0.32
C TRP A 152 -2.02 -9.88 -0.72
N LEU A 153 -2.90 -8.91 -0.54
CA LEU A 153 -2.79 -7.62 -1.18
C LEU A 153 -2.25 -6.62 -0.16
N SER A 154 -1.06 -6.10 -0.45
CA SER A 154 -0.41 -5.04 0.30
C SER A 154 -0.63 -3.71 -0.41
N ILE A 155 -1.07 -2.69 0.33
CA ILE A 155 -1.08 -1.30 -0.17
C ILE A 155 -0.13 -0.47 0.67
N TYR A 156 0.67 0.36 0.00
CA TYR A 156 1.56 1.33 0.63
C TYR A 156 1.17 2.72 0.14
N SER A 157 0.86 3.66 1.04
CA SER A 157 0.37 4.97 0.64
C SER A 157 0.95 6.08 1.51
N GLY A 158 1.24 7.23 0.90
CA GLY A 158 1.78 8.36 1.63
C GLY A 158 1.99 9.59 0.76
N GLU A 159 2.67 10.58 1.33
CA GLU A 159 3.11 11.80 0.67
C GLU A 159 4.64 11.76 0.58
N ILE A 160 5.21 11.75 -0.64
CA ILE A 160 6.67 11.82 -0.80
C ILE A 160 7.17 13.22 -0.45
N THR A 161 8.31 13.27 0.22
CA THR A 161 8.99 14.51 0.63
C THR A 161 10.50 14.35 0.44
N ASP A 162 11.24 15.46 0.54
CA ASP A 162 12.71 15.44 0.44
C ASP A 162 13.38 14.59 1.53
N ASN A 163 12.70 14.37 2.66
CA ASN A 163 13.24 13.64 3.82
C ASN A 163 12.72 12.19 3.94
N GLY A 164 11.88 11.73 3.02
CA GLY A 164 11.25 10.42 3.08
C GLY A 164 9.75 10.50 2.78
N VAL A 165 8.97 9.59 3.35
CA VAL A 165 7.51 9.55 3.17
C VAL A 165 6.81 10.06 4.42
N LYS A 166 5.99 11.10 4.25
CA LYS A 166 5.12 11.61 5.28
C LYS A 166 3.82 10.80 5.32
N ASN A 167 3.41 10.46 6.53
CA ASN A 167 2.21 9.68 6.85
C ASN A 167 2.13 8.39 6.04
N LEU A 168 3.22 7.61 6.00
CA LEU A 168 3.18 6.27 5.39
C LEU A 168 2.14 5.42 6.14
N VAL A 169 1.16 4.93 5.38
CA VAL A 169 0.16 3.97 5.83
C VAL A 169 0.34 2.72 4.99
N THR A 170 0.31 1.56 5.62
CA THR A 170 0.32 0.27 4.93
C THR A 170 -0.91 -0.53 5.28
N SER A 171 -1.40 -1.35 4.37
CA SER A 171 -2.48 -2.29 4.68
C SER A 171 -2.17 -3.67 4.14
N PHE A 172 -2.61 -4.69 4.88
CA PHE A 172 -2.65 -6.07 4.43
C PHE A 172 -4.09 -6.52 4.33
N TYR A 173 -4.47 -7.04 3.16
CA TYR A 173 -5.75 -7.66 2.90
C TYR A 173 -5.55 -9.13 2.55
N MET A 174 -6.14 -10.04 3.32
CA MET A 174 -6.12 -11.47 3.04
C MET A 174 -7.03 -11.76 1.84
N LYS A 175 -6.45 -11.95 0.65
CA LYS A 175 -7.19 -12.16 -0.59
C LYS A 175 -7.60 -13.62 -0.76
N ASP A 176 -6.71 -14.55 -0.43
CA ASP A 176 -6.96 -15.99 -0.52
C ASP A 176 -6.04 -16.78 0.42
N LYS A 177 -6.45 -18.00 0.82
CA LYS A 177 -5.60 -18.91 1.61
C LYS A 177 -5.93 -20.39 1.43
N GLU A 178 -4.89 -21.22 1.53
CA GLU A 178 -4.97 -22.67 1.77
C GLU A 178 -4.39 -22.93 3.17
N ASP A 179 -5.24 -23.04 4.18
CA ASP A 179 -4.84 -22.99 5.60
C ASP A 179 -5.42 -24.15 6.42
N PRO A 180 -4.87 -25.37 6.28
CA PRO A 180 -5.40 -26.57 6.93
C PRO A 180 -5.25 -26.57 8.45
N TYR A 181 -4.38 -25.72 9.00
CA TYR A 181 -4.08 -25.64 10.43
C TYR A 181 -4.68 -24.41 11.12
N ASN A 182 -5.37 -23.55 10.36
CA ASN A 182 -5.99 -22.32 10.82
C ASN A 182 -4.99 -21.35 11.48
N ASP A 183 -3.83 -21.20 10.85
CA ASP A 183 -2.72 -20.34 11.30
C ASP A 183 -2.85 -18.89 10.79
N LEU A 184 -3.67 -18.69 9.76
CA LEU A 184 -3.84 -17.41 9.07
C LEU A 184 -5.22 -16.81 9.38
N VAL A 185 -5.28 -15.48 9.37
CA VAL A 185 -6.55 -14.76 9.46
C VAL A 185 -7.51 -15.14 8.33
N ASP A 186 -8.80 -14.88 8.52
CA ASP A 186 -9.82 -15.19 7.52
C ASP A 186 -9.66 -14.35 6.25
N VAL A 187 -10.07 -14.91 5.11
CA VAL A 187 -10.18 -14.16 3.84
C VAL A 187 -11.09 -12.96 4.04
N GLY A 188 -10.69 -11.81 3.49
CA GLY A 188 -11.38 -10.54 3.70
C GLY A 188 -10.85 -9.73 4.88
N THR A 189 -9.99 -10.30 5.73
CA THR A 189 -9.41 -9.56 6.86
C THR A 189 -8.51 -8.43 6.36
N VAL A 190 -8.74 -7.24 6.89
CA VAL A 190 -7.94 -6.04 6.67
C VAL A 190 -7.18 -5.71 7.95
N ARG A 191 -5.88 -5.42 7.82
CA ARG A 191 -5.08 -4.75 8.85
C ARG A 191 -4.42 -3.52 8.25
N VAL A 192 -4.47 -2.40 8.96
CA VAL A 192 -3.89 -1.11 8.54
C VAL A 192 -2.88 -0.66 9.59
N PHE A 193 -1.67 -0.33 9.15
CA PHE A 193 -0.57 0.10 9.98
C PHE A 193 -0.13 1.50 9.63
N LYS A 194 0.44 2.19 10.61
CA LYS A 194 1.02 3.53 10.44
C LYS A 194 2.37 3.61 11.11
N ASP A 195 3.22 4.45 10.53
CA ASP A 195 4.36 4.99 11.25
C ASP A 195 3.88 5.97 12.33
N LYS A 196 4.25 5.73 13.58
CA LYS A 196 3.67 6.44 14.73
C LYS A 196 3.97 7.94 14.71
N ASP A 197 5.17 8.33 14.31
CA ASP A 197 5.58 9.73 14.25
C ASP A 197 5.15 10.43 12.95
N GLY A 198 4.57 9.66 12.02
CA GLY A 198 4.11 10.14 10.73
C GLY A 198 5.24 10.46 9.74
N VAL A 199 6.48 10.03 9.99
CA VAL A 199 7.62 10.29 9.10
C VAL A 199 8.44 9.03 8.90
N SER A 200 8.29 8.43 7.71
CA SER A 200 9.12 7.31 7.30
C SER A 200 10.36 7.79 6.56
N GLU A 201 11.45 7.94 7.32
CA GLU A 201 12.72 8.50 6.85
C GLU A 201 13.43 7.62 5.80
N THR A 202 14.15 8.28 4.89
CA THR A 202 14.94 7.60 3.85
C THR A 202 16.12 6.81 4.45
N LYS A 203 16.36 5.60 3.93
CA LYS A 203 17.49 4.73 4.26
C LYS A 203 18.31 4.38 3.03
N GLY A 204 19.59 4.12 3.24
CA GLY A 204 20.50 3.65 2.17
C GLY A 204 20.50 2.14 1.95
N SER A 205 19.79 1.36 2.77
CA SER A 205 19.78 -0.10 2.66
C SER A 205 18.53 -0.72 3.27
N LEU A 206 18.07 -1.86 2.73
CA LEU A 206 17.10 -2.71 3.38
C LEU A 206 17.68 -3.40 4.63
N ARG A 207 19.01 -3.52 4.75
CA ARG A 207 19.66 -4.17 5.90
C ARG A 207 19.91 -3.20 7.04
N ILE A 208 19.66 -3.64 8.27
CA ILE A 208 20.17 -2.95 9.46
C ILE A 208 21.62 -3.36 9.74
N SER A 209 22.45 -2.43 10.23
CA SER A 209 23.86 -2.70 10.53
C SER A 209 24.03 -3.49 11.83
N ALA A 210 25.20 -4.09 12.04
CA ALA A 210 25.50 -4.81 13.27
C ALA A 210 25.50 -3.88 14.49
N GLU A 211 26.00 -2.65 14.31
CA GLU A 211 25.99 -1.61 15.35
C GLU A 211 24.56 -1.25 15.75
N ALA A 212 23.67 -1.04 14.76
CA ALA A 212 22.27 -0.72 15.03
C ALA A 212 21.55 -1.84 15.80
N LYS A 213 21.86 -3.12 15.50
CA LYS A 213 21.34 -4.25 16.28
C LYS A 213 21.86 -4.23 17.72
N GLN A 214 23.17 -4.01 17.89
CA GLN A 214 23.78 -3.97 19.22
C GLN A 214 23.22 -2.82 20.08
N ASP A 215 23.00 -1.66 19.48
CA ASP A 215 22.41 -0.50 20.15
C ASP A 215 20.97 -0.77 20.61
N LEU A 216 20.17 -1.46 19.79
CA LEU A 216 18.81 -1.88 20.16
C LEU A 216 18.85 -2.82 21.38
N VAL A 217 19.68 -3.86 21.32
CA VAL A 217 19.87 -4.82 22.41
C VAL A 217 20.30 -4.10 23.70
N ASN A 218 21.26 -3.18 23.61
CA ASN A 218 21.74 -2.40 24.75
C ASN A 218 20.64 -1.50 25.38
N LYS A 219 19.79 -0.88 24.55
CA LYS A 219 18.64 -0.08 25.00
C LYS A 219 17.65 -0.93 25.78
N ILE A 220 17.32 -2.12 25.28
CA ILE A 220 16.38 -3.06 25.91
C ILE A 220 16.92 -3.52 27.27
N PHE A 221 18.19 -3.93 27.33
CA PHE A 221 18.83 -4.30 28.60
C PHE A 221 18.87 -3.15 29.62
N SER A 222 18.96 -1.92 29.15
CA SER A 222 18.97 -0.74 30.02
C SER A 222 17.57 -0.42 30.54
N ALA A 223 16.54 -0.51 29.69
CA ALA A 223 15.15 -0.31 30.08
C ALA A 223 14.68 -1.34 31.12
N LYS A 224 15.01 -2.62 30.93
CA LYS A 224 14.68 -3.68 31.89
C LYS A 224 15.34 -3.49 33.25
N ARG A 225 16.60 -3.03 33.29
CA ARG A 225 17.29 -2.69 34.55
C ARG A 225 16.67 -1.50 35.29
N MET A 226 15.90 -0.66 34.62
CA MET A 226 15.19 0.47 35.23
C MET A 226 13.81 0.06 35.75
N SER A 227 13.14 -0.93 35.16
CA SER A 227 11.86 -1.45 35.67
C SER A 227 12.00 -2.31 36.92
N ASP A 228 13.17 -2.91 37.14
CA ASP A 228 13.44 -3.81 38.27
C ASP A 228 13.94 -3.07 39.53
N ARG A 229 13.89 -1.73 39.56
CA ARG A 229 14.25 -0.88 40.71
C ARG A 229 13.04 -0.09 41.20
#